data_AF-A0A2W6A472-F1
#
_entry.id   AF-A0A2W6A472-F1
#
_cell.length_a   1.000
_cell.length_b   1.000
_cell.length_c   1.000
_cell.angle_alpha   90.00
_cell.angle_beta   90.00
_cell.angle_gamma   90.00
#
_symmetry.space_group_name_H-M   'P 1'
#
loop_
_entity.id
_entity.type
_entity.pdbx_description
1 polymer ?
#
loop_
_entity_poly.entity_id
_entity_poly.type
_entity_poly.pdbx_seq_one_letter_code
_entity_poly.pdbx_strand_id
1 'polypeptide(L)' 'GFGYDSVFVPDAGDGRTFAEMSRADKQAVSHRGRAFTALARSLRDI' A
#
# COMPACT_ATOMS: atom_id res chain seq x y z
N GLY A 1 -6.41 9.61 1.87
CA GLY A 1 -7.07 8.30 1.94
C GLY A 1 -8.47 8.37 1.33
N PHE A 2 -9.22 7.27 1.41
CA PHE A 2 -10.64 7.15 1.07
C PHE A 2 -11.24 5.92 1.80
N GLY A 3 -12.55 5.90 2.03
CA GLY A 3 -13.24 4.75 2.63
C GLY A 3 -12.68 4.37 4.01
N TYR A 4 -12.33 3.09 4.19
CA TYR A 4 -11.85 2.53 5.46
C TYR A 4 -10.41 2.90 5.84
N ASP A 5 -9.74 3.75 5.06
CA ASP A 5 -8.35 4.14 5.33
C ASP A 5 -8.15 4.72 6.74
N SER A 6 -9.16 5.39 7.32
CA SER A 6 -9.09 6.02 8.65
C SER A 6 -9.18 5.04 9.82
N VAL A 7 -9.50 3.77 9.56
CA VAL A 7 -9.63 2.73 10.59
C VAL A 7 -8.72 1.53 10.34
N PHE A 8 -7.99 1.53 9.23
CA PHE A 8 -7.10 0.44 8.86
C PHE A 8 -5.65 0.78 9.19
N VAL A 9 -5.09 0.08 10.18
CA VAL A 9 -3.66 0.11 10.51
C VAL A 9 -2.99 -1.11 9.86
N PRO A 10 -2.09 -0.94 8.88
CA PRO A 10 -1.38 -2.06 8.27
C PRO A 10 -0.32 -2.64 9.21
N ASP A 11 -0.25 -3.97 9.30
CA ASP A 11 0.80 -4.67 10.07
C ASP A 11 2.23 -4.35 9.60
N ALA A 12 2.39 -4.07 8.30
CA ALA A 12 3.67 -3.68 7.69
C ALA A 12 4.02 -2.19 7.88
N GLY A 13 3.18 -1.43 8.58
CA GLY A 13 3.37 -0.01 8.85
C GLY A 13 4.03 0.28 10.20
N ASP A 14 3.86 1.52 10.66
CA ASP A 14 4.43 2.07 11.88
C ASP A 14 3.36 2.43 12.93
N GLY A 15 2.21 1.76 12.87
CA GLY A 15 1.07 1.99 13.76
C GLY A 15 0.11 3.10 13.31
N ARG A 16 0.46 3.87 12.27
CA ARG A 16 -0.47 4.83 11.64
C ARG A 16 -1.53 4.11 10.81
N THR A 17 -2.71 4.70 10.74
CA THR A 17 -3.74 4.30 9.77
C THR A 17 -3.32 4.68 8.35
N PHE A 18 -3.90 4.04 7.33
CA PHE A 18 -3.67 4.45 5.94
C PHE A 18 -4.09 5.89 5.62
N ALA A 19 -5.01 6.48 6.39
CA ALA A 19 -5.39 7.87 6.22
C ALA A 19 -4.31 8.85 6.71
N GLU A 20 -3.53 8.47 7.70
CA GLU A 20 -2.43 9.27 8.29
C GLU A 20 -1.11 9.12 7.52
N MET A 21 -0.97 8.07 6.72
CA MET A 21 0.22 7.84 5.90
C MET A 21 0.31 8.82 4.74
N SER A 22 1.53 9.23 4.39
CA SER A 22 1.77 9.93 3.13
C SER A 22 1.43 9.02 1.95
N ARG A 23 1.21 9.61 0.76
CA ARG A 23 0.95 8.80 -0.44
C ARG A 23 2.10 7.83 -0.73
N ALA A 24 3.35 8.25 -0.53
CA ALA A 24 4.52 7.41 -0.75
C ALA A 24 4.57 6.25 0.22
N ASP A 25 4.39 6.52 1.52
CA ASP A 25 4.38 5.49 2.57
C ASP A 25 3.28 4.47 2.31
N LYS A 26 2.05 4.94 2.05
CA LYS A 26 0.91 4.06 1.73
C LYS A 26 1.19 3.21 0.50
N GLN A 27 1.76 3.77 -0.57
CA GLN A 27 2.06 3.03 -1.79
C GLN A 27 3.11 1.94 -1.55
N ALA A 28 4.08 2.17 -0.68
CA ALA A 28 5.12 1.19 -0.34
C ALA A 28 4.54 -0.06 0.35
N VAL A 29 3.54 0.09 1.21
CA VAL A 29 3.01 -1.03 2.03
C VAL A 29 1.62 -1.52 1.64
N SER A 30 0.84 -0.76 0.86
CA SER A 30 -0.54 -1.11 0.53
C SER A 30 -0.64 -2.37 -0.33
N HIS A 31 -1.77 -3.08 -0.19
CA HIS A 31 -2.11 -4.25 -1.02
C HIS A 31 -2.05 -3.91 -2.51
N ARG A 32 -2.54 -2.72 -2.91
CA ARG A 32 -2.52 -2.26 -4.29
C ARG A 32 -1.09 -2.05 -4.78
N GLY A 33 -0.26 -1.34 -4.02
CA GLY A 33 1.14 -1.13 -4.37
C GLY A 33 1.87 -2.45 -4.59
N ARG A 34 1.75 -3.38 -3.65
CA ARG A 34 2.34 -4.72 -3.73
C ARG A 34 1.86 -5.50 -4.96
N ALA A 35 0.56 -5.49 -5.25
CA ALA A 35 -0.02 -6.17 -6.40
C ALA A 35 0.52 -5.61 -7.73
N PHE A 36 0.60 -4.28 -7.87
CA PHE A 36 1.13 -3.66 -9.09
C PHE A 36 2.64 -3.86 -9.24
N THR A 37 3.41 -3.86 -8.14
CA THR A 37 4.83 -4.25 -8.18
C THR A 37 5.01 -5.69 -8.65
N ALA A 38 4.19 -6.63 -8.14
CA ALA A 38 4.21 -8.02 -8.58
C ALA A 38 3.85 -8.14 -10.07
N LEU A 39 2.78 -7.48 -10.51
CA LEU A 39 2.39 -7.44 -11.91
C LEU A 39 3.51 -6.90 -12.81
N ALA A 40 4.14 -5.79 -12.42
CA ALA A 40 5.22 -5.19 -13.19
C ALA A 40 6.45 -6.10 -13.30
N ARG A 41 6.71 -6.96 -12.31
CA ARG A 41 7.74 -8.01 -12.39
C ARG A 41 7.34 -9.09 -13.39
N SER A 42 6.14 -9.64 -13.25
CA SER A 42 5.63 -10.67 -14.15
C SER A 42 5.60 -10.24 -15.62
N LEU A 43 5.31 -8.97 -15.91
CA LEU A 43 5.33 -8.43 -17.27
C LEU A 43 6.74 -8.20 -17.84
N ARG A 44 7.78 -8.11 -17.00
CA ARG A 44 9.19 -7.99 -17.43
C ARG A 44 9.81 -9.35 -17.72
N ASP A 45 9.25 -10.41 -17.16
CA ASP A 45 9.72 -11.79 -17.32
C ASP A 45 9.10 -12.49 -18.55
N ILE A 46 8.32 -11.76 -19.36
CA ILE A 46 7.76 -12.18 -20.66
C ILE A 46 8.65 -11.65 -21.78
#